data_AF-A0A2D8FPF7-F1
#
_entry.id   AF-A0A2D8FPF7-F1
#
_cell.length_a   1.000
_cell.length_b   1.000
_cell.length_c   1.000
_cell.angle_alpha   90.00
_cell.angle_beta   90.00
_cell.angle_gamma   90.00
#
_symmetry.space_group_name_H-M   'P 1'
#
loop_
_entity.id
_entity.type
_entity.pdbx_description
1 polymer ?
#
loop_
_entity_poly.entity_id
_entity_poly.type
_entity_poly.pdbx_seq_one_letter_code
_entity_poly.pdbx_strand_id
1 'polypeptide(L)' 'MSPARPAAARPGPARLATYFHVHLVSDSTGETLNAMAKAVTARFDGVIPIEHIYALVR' A
#
# COMPACT_ATOMS: atom_id res chain seq x y z
N MET A 1 -24.47 3.91 -43.88
CA MET A 1 -24.56 4.39 -42.49
C MET A 1 -23.55 3.59 -41.68
N SER A 2 -22.31 4.08 -41.56
CA SER A 2 -21.23 3.35 -40.86
C SER A 2 -21.37 3.50 -39.35
N PRO A 3 -21.16 2.44 -38.54
CA PRO A 3 -21.16 2.56 -37.10
C PRO A 3 -19.86 3.22 -36.62
N ALA A 4 -19.99 4.11 -35.63
CA ALA A 4 -18.89 4.80 -34.99
C ALA A 4 -17.99 3.82 -34.21
N ARG A 5 -16.67 3.93 -34.42
CA ARG A 5 -15.63 3.16 -33.75
C ARG A 5 -15.55 3.58 -32.27
N PRO A 6 -15.42 2.66 -31.30
CA PRO A 6 -15.26 3.04 -29.90
C PRO A 6 -13.95 3.79 -29.71
N ALA A 7 -14.02 4.97 -29.10
CA ALA A 7 -12.85 5.74 -28.71
C ALA A 7 -12.05 4.92 -27.70
N ALA A 8 -10.85 4.50 -28.08
CA ALA A 8 -9.92 3.82 -27.18
C ALA A 8 -9.70 4.71 -25.95
N ALA A 9 -10.05 4.19 -24.77
CA ALA A 9 -9.85 4.88 -23.52
C ALA A 9 -8.37 5.26 -23.39
N ARG A 10 -8.08 6.56 -23.28
CA ARG A 10 -6.71 7.03 -23.01
C ARG A 10 -6.22 6.36 -21.73
N PRO A 11 -5.02 5.76 -21.70
CA PRO A 11 -4.44 5.33 -20.43
C PRO A 11 -4.37 6.55 -19.53
N GLY A 12 -5.03 6.48 -18.37
CA GLY A 12 -4.89 7.49 -17.33
C GLY A 12 -3.41 7.60 -16.92
N PRO A 13 -3.01 8.72 -16.30
CA PRO A 13 -1.64 8.88 -15.82
C PRO A 13 -1.27 7.66 -14.97
N ALA A 14 -0.15 7.02 -15.29
CA ALA A 14 0.36 5.89 -14.53
C ALA A 14 0.49 6.35 -13.07
N ARG A 15 -0.31 5.75 -12.18
CA ARG A 15 -0.33 6.12 -10.76
C ARG A 15 1.01 5.67 -10.19
N LEU A 16 1.91 6.62 -9.93
CA LEU A 16 3.22 6.35 -9.35
C LEU A 16 3.00 5.71 -7.97
N ALA A 17 3.52 4.50 -7.79
CA ALA A 17 3.50 3.83 -6.49
C ALA A 17 4.59 4.42 -5.59
N THR A 18 4.21 4.87 -4.40
CA THR A 18 5.11 5.43 -3.40
C THR A 18 5.51 4.34 -2.41
N TYR A 19 6.80 4.01 -2.37
CA TYR A 19 7.34 3.03 -1.42
C TYR A 19 7.87 3.74 -0.18
N PHE A 20 7.55 3.20 1.00
CA PHE A 20 8.05 3.71 2.27
C PHE A 20 8.35 2.58 3.24
N HIS A 21 9.38 2.77 4.06
CA HIS A 21 9.83 1.77 5.03
C HIS A 21 9.13 2.02 6.37
N VAL A 22 8.51 0.98 6.94
CA VAL A 22 7.83 1.03 8.22
C VAL A 22 8.51 0.07 9.18
N HIS A 23 9.09 0.58 10.24
CA HIS A 23 9.71 -0.22 11.30
C HIS A 23 8.71 -0.40 12.44
N LEU A 24 8.30 -1.64 12.67
CA LEU A 24 7.36 -2.03 13.72
C LEU A 24 8.16 -2.72 14.83
N VAL A 25 8.33 -2.05 15.96
CA VAL A 25 9.13 -2.56 17.09
C VAL A 25 8.20 -2.87 18.27
N SER A 26 8.27 -4.10 18.78
CA SER A 26 7.46 -4.59 19.89
C SER A 26 8.31 -5.33 20.91
N ASP A 27 8.01 -5.15 22.19
CA ASP A 27 8.54 -5.95 23.31
C ASP A 27 7.92 -7.36 23.37
N SER A 28 6.79 -7.55 22.69
CA SER A 28 6.00 -8.77 22.64
C SER A 28 6.05 -9.38 21.22
N THR A 29 4.95 -9.95 20.70
CA THR A 29 4.92 -10.64 19.39
C THR A 29 4.84 -9.69 18.18
N GLY A 30 4.44 -8.43 18.35
CA GLY A 30 4.30 -7.46 17.25
C GLY A 30 3.07 -7.64 16.35
N GLU A 31 2.18 -8.60 16.64
CA GLU A 31 0.97 -8.86 15.83
C GLU A 31 0.00 -7.68 15.82
N THR A 32 -0.17 -7.01 16.97
CA THR A 32 -1.01 -5.80 17.09
C THR A 32 -0.48 -4.67 16.20
N LEU A 33 0.84 -4.46 16.19
CA LEU A 33 1.49 -3.44 15.37
C LEU A 33 1.34 -3.74 13.88
N ASN A 34 1.51 -4.99 13.48
CA ASN A 34 1.31 -5.43 12.11
C ASN A 34 -0.15 -5.22 11.64
N ALA A 35 -1.13 -5.61 12.46
CA ALA A 35 -2.55 -5.40 12.15
C ALA A 35 -2.88 -3.90 12.00
N MET A 36 -2.34 -3.07 12.90
CA MET A 36 -2.54 -1.62 12.86
C MET A 36 -1.91 -0.99 11.60
N ALA A 37 -0.68 -1.39 11.25
CA ALA A 37 0.01 -0.91 10.06
C ALA A 37 -0.77 -1.20 8.76
N LYS A 38 -1.34 -2.40 8.65
CA LYS A 38 -2.20 -2.78 7.51
C LYS A 38 -3.48 -1.94 7.46
N ALA A 39 -4.14 -1.76 8.61
CA ALA A 39 -5.35 -0.95 8.70
C ALA A 39 -5.12 0.52 8.31
N VAL A 40 -4.00 1.10 8.75
CA VAL A 40 -3.63 2.49 8.40
C VAL A 40 -3.27 2.59 6.92
N THR A 41 -2.49 1.65 6.38
CA THR A 41 -2.08 1.67 4.97
C THR A 41 -3.29 1.63 4.04
N ALA A 42 -4.34 0.88 4.38
CA ALA A 42 -5.57 0.80 3.61
C ALA A 42 -6.30 2.15 3.43
N ARG A 43 -5.93 3.19 4.18
CA ARG A 43 -6.48 4.56 4.02
C ARG A 43 -5.82 5.37 2.93
N PHE A 44 -4.70 4.90 2.37
CA PHE A 44 -3.90 5.65 1.40
C PHE A 44 -3.80 4.87 0.08
N ASP A 45 -4.18 5.52 -1.01
CA ASP A 45 -4.03 4.95 -2.35
C ASP A 45 -2.61 5.15 -2.89
N GLY A 46 -2.12 4.17 -3.67
CA GLY A 46 -0.86 4.31 -4.39
C GLY A 46 0.37 4.32 -3.48
N VAL A 47 0.23 3.84 -2.24
CA VAL A 47 1.34 3.66 -1.31
C VAL A 47 1.57 2.17 -1.06
N ILE A 48 2.83 1.77 -0.98
CA ILE A 48 3.24 0.39 -0.75
C ILE A 48 4.21 0.39 0.44
N PRO A 49 3.75 0.03 1.65
CA PRO A 49 4.63 -0.07 2.81
C PRO A 49 5.54 -1.29 2.68
N ILE A 50 6.81 -1.11 3.09
CA ILE A 50 7.75 -2.20 3.32
C ILE A 50 7.85 -2.36 4.84
N GLU A 51 7.25 -3.42 5.36
CA GLU A 51 7.14 -3.69 6.81
C GLU A 51 8.40 -4.40 7.33
N HIS A 52 9.04 -3.82 8.35
CA HIS A 52 10.16 -4.41 9.09
C HIS A 52 9.70 -4.66 10.53
N ILE A 53 9.39 -5.92 10.85
CA ILE A 53 8.84 -6.29 12.16
C ILE A 53 9.95 -6.81 13.07
N TYR A 54 10.11 -6.17 14.22
CA TYR A 54 11.03 -6.57 15.29
C TYR A 54 10.21 -6.89 16.54
N ALA A 55 10.06 -8.19 16.81
CA ALA A 55 9.39 -8.70 18.00
C ALA A 55 10.41 -8.98 19.11
N LEU A 56 9.94 -9.03 20.37
CA LEU A 56 10.73 -9.34 21.56
C LEU A 56 11.94 -8.41 21.78
N VAL A 57 11.84 -7.15 21.34
CA VAL A 57 12.89 -6.14 21.53
C VAL A 57 12.80 -5.56 22.94
N ARG A 58 13.88 -5.68 23.72
CA ARG A 58 14.00 -5.28 25.13
C ARG A 58 15.16 -4.33 25.33
#